data_AF-A0A165HZ12-F1
#
_entry.id   AF-A0A165HZ12-F1
#
_cell.length_a   1.000
_cell.length_b   1.000
_cell.length_c   1.000
_cell.angle_alpha   90.00
_cell.angle_beta   90.00
_cell.angle_gamma   90.00
#
_symmetry.space_group_name_H-M   'P 1'
#
loop_
_entity.id
_entity.type
_entity.pdbx_description
1 polymer ?
#
loop_
_entity_poly.entity_id
_entity_poly.type
_entity_poly.pdbx_seq_one_letter_code
_entity_poly.pdbx_strand_id
1 'polypeptide(L)'
;MRCSTYNELLAWHQLARTLIRGRGAPNSRPGLPVEIVLFIIRLAELLVPLPSLRCHVQEKITVYAPDGHIAQADWFATNPLSRHDLQHIAALQLRTYSHDQGWANDPDAGSWTWFDVCIATPQKVLAIRPADGTELRWRSHSNPVASKKFKKRVGLVFAPDHEIWTRIRDGQVILVRACAQFGSWTNYADRASLDFWGYFEPVVV
;
A
#
# COMPACT_ATOMS: atom_id res chain seq x y z
N MET A 1 -14.26 -2.81 -3.48
CA MET A 1 -14.75 -1.93 -2.37
C MET A 1 -13.97 -2.19 -1.07
N ARG A 2 -13.41 -1.16 -0.42
CA ARG A 2 -12.66 -1.32 0.85
C ARG A 2 -13.57 -1.17 2.06
N CYS A 3 -13.54 -2.13 2.97
CA CYS A 3 -14.29 -2.09 4.21
C CYS A 3 -13.76 -0.94 5.07
N SER A 4 -14.66 -0.05 5.44
CA SER A 4 -14.38 1.12 6.27
C SER A 4 -15.13 1.08 7.59
N THR A 5 -16.21 0.28 7.69
CA THR A 5 -17.06 0.20 8.88
C THR A 5 -17.40 -1.24 9.27
N TYR A 6 -17.78 -1.42 10.54
CA TYR A 6 -18.30 -2.69 11.04
C TYR A 6 -19.59 -3.11 10.34
N ASN A 7 -20.47 -2.16 10.01
CA ASN A 7 -21.75 -2.44 9.35
C ASN A 7 -21.54 -2.99 7.93
N GLU A 8 -20.55 -2.48 7.20
CA GLU A 8 -20.16 -3.04 5.89
C GLU A 8 -19.68 -4.47 6.02
N LEU A 9 -18.80 -4.75 7.00
CA LEU A 9 -18.31 -6.10 7.25
C LEU A 9 -19.46 -7.07 7.59
N LEU A 10 -20.39 -6.65 8.44
CA LEU A 10 -21.57 -7.44 8.78
C LEU A 10 -22.44 -7.71 7.55
N ALA A 11 -22.66 -6.70 6.70
CA ALA A 11 -23.40 -6.84 5.46
C ALA A 11 -22.73 -7.85 4.52
N TRP A 12 -21.40 -7.85 4.43
CA TRP A 12 -20.64 -8.80 3.61
C TRP A 12 -20.71 -10.22 4.16
N HIS A 13 -20.66 -10.40 5.48
CA HIS A 13 -20.94 -11.70 6.10
C HIS A 13 -22.34 -12.20 5.79
N GLN A 14 -23.36 -11.34 5.88
CA GLN A 14 -24.73 -11.73 5.54
C GLN A 14 -24.86 -12.10 4.06
N LEU A 15 -24.28 -11.29 3.16
CA LEU A 15 -24.21 -11.59 1.73
C LEU A 15 -23.60 -12.97 1.49
N ALA A 16 -22.41 -13.24 2.04
CA ALA A 16 -21.74 -14.52 1.89
C ALA A 16 -22.59 -15.69 2.42
N ARG A 17 -23.19 -15.54 3.60
CA ARG A 17 -24.08 -16.57 4.17
C ARG A 17 -25.29 -16.83 3.30
N THR A 18 -25.93 -15.80 2.76
CA THR A 18 -27.06 -15.94 1.85
C THR A 18 -26.65 -16.63 0.55
N LEU A 19 -25.46 -16.31 0.00
CA LEU A 19 -24.95 -16.96 -1.20
C LEU A 19 -24.63 -18.46 -0.96
N ILE A 20 -24.02 -18.79 0.18
CA ILE A 20 -23.64 -20.16 0.55
C ILE A 20 -24.87 -21.02 0.86
N ARG A 21 -25.83 -20.51 1.64
CA ARG A 21 -26.98 -21.31 2.08
C ARG A 21 -28.09 -21.39 1.03
N GLY A 22 -28.16 -20.41 0.14
CA GLY A 22 -29.31 -20.27 -0.75
C GLY A 22 -30.59 -19.98 0.03
N ARG A 23 -31.74 -20.28 -0.57
CA ARG A 23 -33.05 -20.19 0.09
C ARG A 23 -33.51 -21.62 0.41
N GLY A 24 -34.01 -21.84 1.63
CA GLY A 24 -34.38 -23.18 2.13
C GLY A 24 -35.81 -23.63 1.76
N ALA A 25 -36.47 -22.97 0.82
CA ALA A 25 -37.84 -23.28 0.43
C ALA A 25 -37.88 -24.24 -0.79
N PRO A 26 -38.93 -25.07 -0.95
CA PRO A 26 -39.15 -25.83 -2.18
C PRO A 26 -39.12 -24.90 -3.41
N ASN A 27 -38.45 -25.31 -4.48
CA ASN A 27 -38.26 -24.53 -5.72
C ASN A 27 -37.50 -23.21 -5.58
N SER A 28 -36.66 -23.06 -4.54
CA SER A 28 -35.86 -21.86 -4.36
C SER A 28 -34.38 -22.05 -4.70
N ARG A 29 -33.66 -20.93 -4.86
CA ARG A 29 -32.27 -20.92 -5.32
C ARG A 29 -31.39 -21.77 -4.38
N PRO A 30 -30.66 -22.78 -4.89
CA PRO A 30 -29.74 -23.55 -4.08
C PRO A 30 -28.55 -22.69 -3.62
N GLY A 31 -27.90 -23.14 -2.55
CA GLY A 31 -26.63 -22.59 -2.11
C GLY A 31 -25.54 -22.71 -3.18
N LEU A 32 -24.61 -21.75 -3.20
CA LEU A 32 -23.43 -21.83 -4.05
C LEU A 32 -22.28 -22.53 -3.29
N PRO A 33 -21.42 -23.29 -3.99
CA PRO A 33 -20.16 -23.74 -3.43
C PRO A 33 -19.32 -22.56 -2.92
N VAL A 34 -18.58 -22.77 -1.84
CA VAL A 34 -17.81 -21.71 -1.17
C VAL A 34 -16.78 -21.08 -2.12
N GLU A 35 -16.22 -21.86 -3.04
CA GLU A 35 -15.26 -21.43 -4.05
C GLU A 35 -15.88 -20.40 -5.00
N ILE A 36 -17.15 -20.59 -5.38
CA ILE A 36 -17.89 -19.65 -6.22
C ILE A 36 -18.19 -18.36 -5.45
N VAL A 37 -18.51 -18.47 -4.15
CA VAL A 37 -18.73 -17.30 -3.30
C VAL A 37 -17.44 -16.50 -3.12
N LEU A 38 -16.32 -17.17 -2.87
CA LEU A 38 -14.99 -16.54 -2.83
C LEU A 38 -14.64 -15.87 -4.15
N PHE A 39 -14.95 -16.51 -5.28
CA PHE A 39 -14.76 -15.92 -6.60
C PHE A 39 -15.60 -14.64 -6.78
N ILE A 40 -16.89 -14.67 -6.41
CA ILE A 40 -17.76 -13.48 -6.45
C ILE A 40 -17.20 -12.36 -5.56
N ILE A 41 -16.75 -12.69 -4.35
CA ILE A 41 -16.17 -11.72 -3.41
C ILE A 41 -14.90 -11.08 -3.99
N ARG A 42 -14.02 -11.89 -4.60
CA ARG A 42 -12.81 -11.42 -5.26
C ARG A 42 -13.14 -10.52 -6.46
N LEU A 43 -14.11 -10.92 -7.28
CA LEU A 43 -14.57 -10.15 -8.44
C LEU A 43 -15.23 -8.82 -8.02
N ALA A 44 -15.92 -8.79 -6.87
CA ALA A 44 -16.47 -7.58 -6.28
C ALA A 44 -15.43 -6.74 -5.51
N GLU A 45 -14.18 -7.22 -5.45
CA GLU A 45 -13.07 -6.62 -4.72
C GLU A 45 -13.44 -6.24 -3.29
N LEU A 46 -14.15 -7.09 -2.55
CA LEU A 46 -14.49 -6.78 -1.16
C LEU A 46 -13.22 -6.97 -0.31
N LEU A 47 -12.60 -5.85 0.06
CA LEU A 47 -11.31 -5.81 0.72
C LEU A 47 -11.47 -5.47 2.20
N VAL A 48 -10.88 -6.27 3.09
CA VAL A 48 -10.83 -6.02 4.54
C VAL A 48 -9.42 -5.62 4.97
N PRO A 49 -9.25 -4.72 5.94
CA PRO A 49 -7.93 -4.39 6.47
C PRO A 49 -7.22 -5.63 7.02
N LEU A 50 -5.88 -5.66 6.92
CA LEU A 50 -5.01 -6.65 7.56
C LEU A 50 -4.19 -5.97 8.66
N PRO A 51 -4.72 -5.83 9.89
CA PRO A 51 -4.07 -5.04 10.95
C PRO A 51 -2.71 -5.60 11.38
N SER A 52 -2.51 -6.92 11.28
CA SER A 52 -1.24 -7.59 11.61
C SER A 52 -0.09 -7.19 10.68
N LEU A 53 -0.40 -6.74 9.46
CA LEU A 53 0.59 -6.31 8.48
C LEU A 53 0.78 -4.79 8.43
N ARG A 54 -0.04 -4.03 9.16
CA ARG A 54 0.07 -2.57 9.18
C ARG A 54 1.41 -2.18 9.79
N CYS A 55 2.12 -1.31 9.08
CA CYS A 55 3.30 -0.64 9.62
C CYS A 55 2.98 0.82 9.92
N HIS A 56 3.45 1.32 11.05
CA HIS A 56 3.35 2.72 11.43
C HIS A 56 4.68 3.18 12.03
N VAL A 57 5.14 4.35 11.59
CA VAL A 57 6.40 4.96 12.02
C VAL A 57 6.12 6.37 12.51
N GLN A 58 6.76 6.79 13.60
CA GLN A 58 6.74 8.16 14.13
C GLN A 58 8.13 8.82 14.10
N GLU A 59 9.10 8.16 13.47
CA GLU A 59 10.43 8.70 13.28
C GLU A 59 10.45 9.66 12.10
N LYS A 60 11.09 10.82 12.30
CA LYS A 60 11.26 11.83 11.26
C LYS A 60 12.32 11.41 10.26
N ILE A 61 12.12 11.76 9.00
CA ILE A 61 13.15 11.69 7.96
C ILE A 61 13.24 13.01 7.20
N THR A 62 14.46 13.37 6.81
CA THR A 62 14.73 14.55 5.98
C THR A 62 15.66 14.14 4.85
N VAL A 63 15.26 14.46 3.62
CA VAL A 63 16.06 14.17 2.42
C VAL A 63 16.29 15.47 1.68
N TYR A 64 17.55 15.91 1.66
CA TYR A 64 18.00 17.12 1.00
C TYR A 64 18.71 16.78 -0.31
N ALA A 65 18.31 17.41 -1.41
CA ALA A 65 18.98 17.33 -2.70
C ALA A 65 19.96 18.51 -2.87
N PRO A 66 21.29 18.25 -2.89
CA PRO A 66 22.29 19.32 -3.06
C PRO A 66 22.38 19.83 -4.50
N ASP A 67 22.05 19.00 -5.48
CA ASP A 67 22.25 19.23 -6.90
C ASP A 67 21.12 18.61 -7.75
N GLY A 68 21.35 18.44 -9.06
CA GLY A 68 20.36 17.88 -9.99
C GLY A 68 20.09 16.38 -9.84
N HIS A 69 20.87 15.66 -9.03
CA HIS A 69 20.69 14.23 -8.82
C HIS A 69 19.61 13.94 -7.78
N ILE A 70 19.08 12.71 -7.83
CA ILE A 70 18.07 12.25 -6.87
C ILE A 70 18.79 11.93 -5.55
N ALA A 71 18.47 12.69 -4.51
CA ALA A 71 18.77 12.31 -3.13
C ALA A 71 17.64 11.43 -2.59
N GLN A 72 18.01 10.37 -1.87
CA GLN A 72 17.04 9.42 -1.34
C GLN A 72 17.52 8.78 -0.05
N ALA A 73 16.58 8.45 0.83
CA ALA A 73 16.87 7.74 2.08
C ALA A 73 15.75 6.77 2.43
N ASP A 74 16.16 5.58 2.88
CA ASP A 74 15.27 4.53 3.36
C ASP A 74 14.67 4.95 4.70
N TRP A 75 13.35 4.90 4.80
CA TRP A 75 12.65 5.40 5.98
C TRP A 75 12.24 4.26 6.92
N PHE A 76 11.49 3.29 6.41
CA PHE A 76 11.07 2.11 7.17
C PHE A 76 10.68 1.00 6.20
N ALA A 77 10.67 -0.23 6.70
CA ALA A 77 10.24 -1.40 5.96
C ALA A 77 9.25 -2.24 6.77
N THR A 78 8.48 -3.09 6.10
CA THR A 78 7.69 -4.14 6.75
C THR A 78 8.60 -5.17 7.40
N ASN A 79 8.02 -6.00 8.27
CA ASN A 79 8.61 -7.31 8.56
C ASN A 79 8.69 -8.13 7.25
N PRO A 80 9.60 -9.13 7.17
CA PRO A 80 9.64 -10.07 6.05
C PRO A 80 8.25 -10.66 5.81
N LEU A 81 7.73 -10.50 4.60
CA LEU A 81 6.42 -11.03 4.23
C LEU A 81 6.54 -12.52 3.95
N SER A 82 5.78 -13.31 4.69
CA SER A 82 5.73 -14.75 4.47
C SER A 82 4.91 -15.09 3.21
N ARG A 83 5.09 -16.29 2.69
CA ARG A 83 4.24 -16.85 1.63
C ARG A 83 2.75 -16.79 2.01
N HIS A 84 2.43 -17.00 3.28
CA HIS A 84 1.07 -16.86 3.79
C HIS A 84 0.57 -15.43 3.64
N ASP A 85 1.36 -14.42 4.04
CA ASP A 85 0.97 -13.02 3.90
C ASP A 85 0.74 -12.66 2.43
N LEU A 86 1.65 -13.06 1.54
CA LEU A 86 1.56 -12.79 0.10
C LEU A 86 0.34 -13.43 -0.57
N GLN A 87 -0.18 -14.53 -0.02
CA GLN A 87 -1.42 -15.16 -0.52
C GLN A 87 -2.69 -14.41 -0.11
N HIS A 88 -2.64 -13.66 0.98
CA HIS A 88 -3.81 -12.98 1.56
C HIS A 88 -3.81 -11.48 1.30
N ILE A 89 -2.66 -10.86 1.00
CA ILE A 89 -2.61 -9.46 0.61
C ILE A 89 -3.19 -9.28 -0.79
N ALA A 90 -4.13 -8.36 -0.90
CA ALA A 90 -4.75 -7.93 -2.14
C ALA A 90 -4.38 -6.47 -2.48
N ALA A 91 -4.13 -5.62 -1.48
CA ALA A 91 -3.73 -4.25 -1.75
C ALA A 91 -2.86 -3.67 -0.63
N LEU A 92 -2.06 -2.65 -0.98
CA LEU A 92 -1.39 -1.79 -0.01
C LEU A 92 -1.53 -0.30 -0.35
N GLN A 93 -1.38 0.56 0.65
CA GLN A 93 -1.39 2.02 0.47
C GLN A 93 -0.49 2.70 1.50
N LEU A 94 0.41 3.55 1.02
CA LEU A 94 1.23 4.40 1.86
C LEU A 94 0.50 5.71 2.19
N ARG A 95 0.61 6.13 3.44
CA ARG A 95 0.18 7.45 3.92
C ARG A 95 1.32 8.09 4.67
N THR A 96 1.53 9.38 4.46
CA THR A 96 2.62 10.14 5.11
C THR A 96 2.06 11.41 5.73
N TYR A 97 2.79 11.97 6.68
CA TYR A 97 2.60 13.32 7.18
C TYR A 97 3.88 14.08 6.86
N SER A 98 3.84 14.86 5.78
CA SER A 98 5.04 15.40 5.14
C SER A 98 4.79 16.74 4.46
N HIS A 99 5.87 17.39 4.05
CA HIS A 99 5.87 18.62 3.26
C HIS A 99 7.22 18.82 2.54
N ASP A 100 7.30 19.80 1.64
CA ASP A 100 8.53 20.16 0.93
C ASP A 100 9.25 21.35 1.59
N GLN A 101 10.28 21.93 0.99
CA GLN A 101 11.00 23.08 1.54
C GLN A 101 10.17 24.37 1.68
N GLY A 102 8.96 24.41 1.12
CA GLY A 102 8.06 25.53 1.30
C GLY A 102 8.22 26.69 0.33
N TRP A 103 9.00 26.51 -0.74
CA TRP A 103 9.16 27.45 -1.84
C TRP A 103 9.58 26.70 -3.10
N ALA A 104 9.23 27.23 -4.28
CA ALA A 104 9.70 26.73 -5.56
C ALA A 104 9.88 27.93 -6.50
N ASN A 105 10.94 27.91 -7.33
CA ASN A 105 11.18 28.97 -8.32
C ASN A 105 10.12 28.97 -9.42
N ASP A 106 9.68 27.78 -9.82
CA ASP A 106 8.61 27.55 -10.77
C ASP A 106 7.63 26.53 -10.15
N PRO A 107 6.53 26.99 -9.52
CA PRO A 107 5.53 26.11 -8.94
C PRO A 107 4.80 25.22 -9.97
N ASP A 108 4.74 25.65 -11.23
CA ASP A 108 4.02 24.95 -12.29
C ASP A 108 4.82 23.74 -12.82
N ALA A 109 6.13 23.69 -12.58
CA ALA A 109 6.98 22.53 -12.85
C ALA A 109 6.71 21.32 -11.93
N GLY A 110 5.84 21.48 -10.91
CA GLY A 110 5.47 20.42 -9.99
C GLY A 110 6.46 20.24 -8.83
N SER A 111 6.29 19.12 -8.11
CA SER A 111 7.06 18.84 -6.89
C SER A 111 8.17 17.85 -7.16
N TRP A 112 9.36 18.18 -6.65
CA TRP A 112 10.54 17.34 -6.73
C TRP A 112 10.84 16.65 -5.40
N THR A 113 9.81 16.45 -4.56
CA THR A 113 9.90 15.62 -3.36
C THR A 113 8.77 14.60 -3.34
N TRP A 114 9.10 13.32 -3.13
CA TRP A 114 8.14 12.22 -3.23
C TRP A 114 8.53 11.03 -2.36
N PHE A 115 7.63 10.04 -2.33
CA PHE A 115 7.85 8.77 -1.64
C PHE A 115 7.72 7.61 -2.62
N ASP A 116 8.67 6.69 -2.56
CA ASP A 116 8.67 5.45 -3.32
C ASP A 116 8.37 4.26 -2.38
N VAL A 117 7.70 3.25 -2.93
CA VAL A 117 7.53 1.92 -2.35
C VAL A 117 8.42 0.97 -3.13
N CYS A 118 9.30 0.25 -2.46
CA CYS A 118 10.29 -0.63 -3.06
C CYS A 118 10.18 -2.06 -2.50
N ILE A 119 10.69 -3.04 -3.25
CA ILE A 119 10.94 -4.39 -2.73
C ILE A 119 12.41 -4.49 -2.32
N ALA A 120 12.68 -4.94 -1.10
CA ALA A 120 14.04 -5.13 -0.57
C ALA A 120 14.22 -6.51 0.09
N THR A 121 15.45 -6.91 0.38
CA THR A 121 15.72 -8.06 1.27
C THR A 121 15.96 -7.56 2.69
N PRO A 122 15.64 -8.34 3.74
CA PRO A 122 15.84 -7.91 5.13
C PRO A 122 17.30 -7.57 5.46
N GLN A 123 18.26 -8.25 4.83
CA GLN A 123 19.69 -8.09 5.06
C GLN A 123 20.31 -6.92 4.27
N LYS A 124 19.60 -6.39 3.27
CA LYS A 124 20.03 -5.25 2.47
C LYS A 124 18.83 -4.33 2.30
N VAL A 125 18.82 -3.23 3.06
CA VAL A 125 17.89 -2.11 2.82
C VAL A 125 18.10 -1.50 1.42
N LEU A 126 19.16 -1.89 0.71
CA LEU A 126 19.29 -1.71 -0.73
C LEU A 126 18.22 -2.53 -1.46
N ALA A 127 17.23 -1.84 -2.02
CA ALA A 127 16.20 -2.40 -2.87
C ALA A 127 16.75 -3.39 -3.91
N ILE A 128 15.99 -4.45 -4.14
CA ILE A 128 16.40 -5.57 -4.97
C ILE A 128 16.45 -5.12 -6.43
N ARG A 129 17.54 -5.50 -7.09
CA ARG A 129 17.74 -5.38 -8.52
C ARG A 129 17.48 -6.76 -9.15
N PRO A 130 16.58 -6.89 -10.13
CA PRO A 130 16.53 -8.02 -11.04
C PRO A 130 17.87 -8.18 -11.77
N ALA A 131 18.01 -9.26 -12.54
CA ALA A 131 19.21 -9.53 -13.33
C ALA A 131 19.58 -8.39 -14.31
N ASP A 132 18.62 -7.53 -14.66
CA ASP A 132 18.80 -6.32 -15.47
C ASP A 132 19.39 -5.12 -14.70
N GLY A 133 19.55 -5.22 -13.37
CA GLY A 133 20.08 -4.17 -12.53
C GLY A 133 19.06 -3.11 -12.07
N THR A 134 17.78 -3.23 -12.43
CA THR A 134 16.77 -2.17 -12.23
C THR A 134 16.09 -2.26 -10.87
N GLU A 135 16.21 -1.26 -10.02
CA GLU A 135 15.51 -1.26 -8.72
C GLU A 135 13.98 -1.50 -8.85
N LEU A 136 13.43 -2.48 -8.12
CA LEU A 136 11.97 -2.69 -8.06
C LEU A 136 11.33 -1.64 -7.15
N ARG A 137 10.95 -0.50 -7.74
CA ARG A 137 10.40 0.66 -7.06
C ARG A 137 9.23 1.28 -7.82
N TRP A 138 8.31 1.85 -7.07
CA TRP A 138 7.13 2.53 -7.60
C TRP A 138 6.84 3.79 -6.80
N ARG A 139 6.56 4.89 -7.50
CA ARG A 139 6.21 6.16 -6.85
C ARG A 139 4.81 6.08 -6.24
N SER A 140 4.71 6.37 -4.95
CA SER A 140 3.44 6.40 -4.23
C SER A 140 2.72 7.74 -4.41
N HIS A 141 3.42 8.84 -4.10
CA HIS A 141 2.90 10.21 -4.22
C HIS A 141 4.01 11.24 -3.98
N SER A 142 3.74 12.48 -4.41
CA SER A 142 4.62 13.64 -4.21
C SER A 142 4.06 14.56 -3.11
N ASN A 143 4.93 15.35 -2.47
CA ASN A 143 4.47 16.45 -1.63
C ASN A 143 3.85 17.56 -2.51
N PRO A 144 2.93 18.38 -1.98
CA PRO A 144 2.55 19.62 -2.66
C PRO A 144 3.74 20.56 -2.74
N VAL A 145 3.77 21.32 -3.82
CA VAL A 145 4.76 22.35 -4.06
C VAL A 145 4.60 23.50 -3.08
N ALA A 146 5.73 24.02 -2.61
CA ALA A 146 5.85 25.22 -1.79
C ALA A 146 4.99 25.20 -0.50
N SER A 147 4.97 24.08 0.21
CA SER A 147 4.27 23.91 1.48
C SER A 147 5.24 23.69 2.64
N LYS A 148 5.22 24.57 3.66
CA LYS A 148 5.91 24.37 4.96
C LYS A 148 5.07 23.63 6.01
N LYS A 149 3.81 23.34 5.68
CA LYS A 149 2.86 22.75 6.64
C LYS A 149 2.83 21.25 6.43
N PHE A 150 3.21 20.51 7.47
CA PHE A 150 2.94 19.08 7.52
C PHE A 150 1.47 18.82 7.28
N LYS A 151 1.17 17.96 6.32
CA LYS A 151 -0.19 17.55 5.98
C LYS A 151 -0.22 16.07 5.70
N LYS A 152 -1.34 15.43 6.03
CA LYS A 152 -1.56 14.03 5.71
C LYS A 152 -1.66 13.88 4.20
N ARG A 153 -0.89 12.95 3.64
CA ARG A 153 -0.91 12.56 2.25
C ARG A 153 -1.29 11.10 2.15
N VAL A 154 -2.00 10.79 1.07
CA VAL A 154 -2.54 9.49 0.79
C VAL A 154 -2.05 9.13 -0.60
N GLY A 155 -1.21 8.10 -0.67
CA GLY A 155 -0.60 7.67 -1.90
C GLY A 155 -1.50 6.83 -2.79
N LEU A 156 -0.94 6.42 -3.93
CA LEU A 156 -1.52 5.43 -4.81
C LEU A 156 -1.90 4.16 -4.03
N VAL A 157 -3.03 3.55 -4.40
CA VAL A 157 -3.38 2.20 -3.97
C VAL A 157 -2.72 1.24 -4.93
N PHE A 158 -1.86 0.37 -4.39
CA PHE A 158 -1.28 -0.74 -5.11
C PHE A 158 -2.32 -1.86 -5.10
N ALA A 159 -3.22 -1.83 -6.09
CA ALA A 159 -4.36 -2.71 -6.22
C ALA A 159 -3.96 -4.17 -6.54
N PRO A 160 -4.89 -5.15 -6.50
CA PRO A 160 -4.54 -6.58 -6.66
C PRO A 160 -3.87 -6.95 -7.99
N ASP A 161 -4.12 -6.16 -9.03
CA ASP A 161 -3.53 -6.29 -10.36
C ASP A 161 -2.17 -5.59 -10.51
N HIS A 162 -1.72 -4.85 -9.48
CA HIS A 162 -0.45 -4.13 -9.53
C HIS A 162 0.72 -5.12 -9.60
N GLU A 163 1.70 -4.83 -10.47
CA GLU A 163 2.85 -5.71 -10.70
C GLU A 163 3.74 -5.95 -9.46
N ILE A 164 3.53 -5.22 -8.36
CA ILE A 164 4.32 -5.40 -7.13
C ILE A 164 4.12 -6.81 -6.58
N TRP A 165 2.90 -7.34 -6.71
CA TRP A 165 2.51 -8.66 -6.23
C TRP A 165 3.10 -9.80 -7.05
N THR A 166 3.37 -9.58 -8.34
CA THR A 166 4.03 -10.57 -9.20
C THR A 166 5.55 -10.56 -9.04
N ARG A 167 6.12 -9.51 -8.43
CA ARG A 167 7.56 -9.31 -8.25
C ARG A 167 8.05 -9.68 -6.86
N ILE A 168 7.26 -9.43 -5.82
CA ILE A 168 7.63 -9.75 -4.44
C ILE A 168 7.68 -11.27 -4.20
N ARG A 169 8.60 -11.70 -3.33
CA ARG A 169 8.84 -13.10 -2.98
C ARG A 169 8.82 -13.28 -1.47
N ASP A 170 8.64 -14.53 -1.06
CA ASP A 170 8.69 -14.95 0.34
C ASP A 170 9.98 -14.47 1.02
N GLY A 171 9.84 -13.91 2.22
CA GLY A 171 10.93 -13.36 3.01
C GLY A 171 11.42 -11.97 2.59
N GLN A 172 10.87 -11.37 1.53
CA GLN A 172 11.18 -9.98 1.15
C GLN A 172 10.35 -8.98 1.94
N VAL A 173 10.78 -7.71 1.93
CA VAL A 173 10.10 -6.62 2.63
C VAL A 173 9.59 -5.57 1.65
N ILE A 174 8.53 -4.87 2.04
CA ILE A 174 8.13 -3.63 1.39
C ILE A 174 8.84 -2.47 2.11
N LEU A 175 9.69 -1.77 1.39
CA LEU A 175 10.49 -0.65 1.86
C LEU A 175 9.85 0.68 1.41
N VAL A 176 9.81 1.65 2.31
CA VAL A 176 9.39 3.02 2.00
C VAL A 176 10.60 3.93 1.98
N ARG A 177 10.73 4.70 0.90
CA ARG A 177 11.84 5.60 0.67
C ARG A 177 11.34 7.03 0.46
N ALA A 178 12.00 7.97 1.11
CA ALA A 178 11.80 9.40 0.85
C ALA A 178 12.82 9.88 -0.19
N CYS A 179 12.36 10.72 -1.12
CA CYS A 179 13.15 11.21 -2.24
C CYS A 179 13.02 12.73 -2.38
N ALA A 180 14.10 13.36 -2.85
CA ALA A 180 14.15 14.75 -3.29
C ALA A 180 15.05 14.86 -4.54
N GLN A 181 14.78 15.83 -5.42
CA GLN A 181 15.62 16.10 -6.58
C GLN A 181 15.71 17.60 -6.84
N PHE A 182 16.83 18.03 -7.42
CA PHE A 182 17.22 19.41 -7.70
C PHE A 182 17.69 20.17 -6.48
N GLY A 183 18.68 21.04 -6.71
CA GLY A 183 19.35 21.78 -5.66
C GLY A 183 18.35 22.54 -4.79
N SER A 184 18.51 22.41 -3.48
CA SER A 184 17.68 23.05 -2.44
C SER A 184 16.28 22.47 -2.24
N TRP A 185 15.90 21.41 -2.96
CA TRP A 185 14.67 20.68 -2.63
C TRP A 185 14.90 19.78 -1.42
N THR A 186 13.93 19.80 -0.49
CA THR A 186 14.01 19.01 0.74
C THR A 186 12.67 18.35 1.03
N ASN A 187 12.69 17.04 1.20
CA ASN A 187 11.53 16.27 1.66
C ASN A 187 11.58 16.13 3.18
N TYR A 188 10.60 16.70 3.88
CA TYR A 188 10.43 16.55 5.32
C TYR A 188 9.25 15.62 5.60
N ALA A 189 9.48 14.54 6.34
CA ALA A 189 8.42 13.65 6.76
C ALA A 189 8.52 13.35 8.26
N ASP A 190 7.38 13.37 8.94
CA ASP A 190 7.29 13.24 10.39
C ASP A 190 6.82 11.86 10.84
N ARG A 191 5.85 11.30 10.11
CA ARG A 191 5.28 9.97 10.39
C ARG A 191 4.64 9.40 9.14
N ALA A 192 4.51 8.08 9.10
CA ALA A 192 3.86 7.37 8.01
C ALA A 192 3.12 6.11 8.47
N SER A 193 2.23 5.63 7.62
CA SER A 193 1.62 4.32 7.78
C SER A 193 1.55 3.60 6.43
N LEU A 194 1.86 2.31 6.44
CA LEU A 194 1.63 1.41 5.32
C LEU A 194 0.47 0.49 5.70
N ASP A 195 -0.66 0.69 5.06
CA ASP A 195 -1.88 -0.08 5.30
C ASP A 195 -1.99 -1.20 4.26
N PHE A 196 -2.42 -2.38 4.71
CA PHE A 196 -2.65 -3.55 3.86
C PHE A 196 -4.12 -3.99 3.94
N TRP A 197 -4.60 -4.55 2.83
CA TRP A 197 -5.91 -5.17 2.74
C TRP A 197 -5.81 -6.54 2.09
N GLY A 198 -6.68 -7.45 2.51
CA GLY A 198 -6.89 -8.75 1.89
C GLY A 198 -8.32 -8.88 1.39
N TYR A 199 -8.58 -9.92 0.60
CA TYR A 199 -9.96 -10.24 0.25
C TYR A 199 -10.73 -10.67 1.49
N PHE A 200 -12.00 -10.27 1.56
CA PHE A 200 -12.89 -10.77 2.57
C PHE A 200 -13.07 -12.29 2.40
N GLU A 201 -12.74 -13.05 3.43
CA GLU A 201 -12.99 -14.49 3.46
C GLU A 201 -14.04 -14.78 4.54
N PRO A 202 -15.24 -15.25 4.15
CA PRO A 202 -16.28 -15.54 5.11
C PRO A 202 -15.88 -16.76 5.94
N VAL A 203 -15.77 -16.57 7.25
CA VAL A 203 -15.63 -17.70 8.17
C VAL A 203 -16.93 -18.50 8.11
N VAL A 204 -16.85 -19.73 7.61
CA VAL A 204 -17.98 -20.66 7.57
C VAL A 204 -18.18 -21.17 8.99
N VAL A 205 -19.13 -20.56 9.71
CA VAL A 205 -19.65 -21.06 11.00
C VAL A 205 -20.99 -21.75 10.78
#